data_AF-A0A975Q2W7-F1
#
_entry.id   AF-A0A975Q2W7-F1
#
_cell.length_a   1.000
_cell.length_b   1.000
_cell.length_c   1.000
_cell.angle_alpha   90.00
_cell.angle_beta   90.00
_cell.angle_gamma   90.00
#
_symmetry.space_group_name_H-M   'P 1'
#
loop_
_entity.id
_entity.type
_entity.pdbx_description
1 polymer ?
#
loop_
_entity_poly.entity_id
_entity_poly.type
_entity_poly.pdbx_seq_one_letter_code
_entity_poly.pdbx_strand_id
1 'polypeptide(L)'
;MQRPNPGDLLRGLRRGLEEQVLPAVPKGVPYQQLKAALHLIGRLERCWDTAASHLASDNADIQAVLSGLLPQSGAQSLQAQLLDVPASVVTGFNDPDLAAAAKRNLELHHVLAKQDTSAEIQSLYERMVARDAIYVGDTQNENRKGQ
;
A
#
# COMPACT_ATOMS: atom_id res chain seq x y z
N MET A 1 21.04 -15.04 -5.14
CA MET A 1 19.68 -15.61 -4.97
C MET A 1 18.80 -14.55 -4.37
N GLN A 2 17.77 -14.06 -5.08
CA GLN A 2 16.77 -13.17 -4.49
C GLN A 2 15.95 -13.99 -3.49
N ARG A 3 15.79 -13.48 -2.26
CA ARG A 3 14.88 -14.09 -1.28
C ARG A 3 13.45 -13.84 -1.75
N PRO A 4 12.57 -14.86 -1.78
CA PRO A 4 11.18 -14.66 -2.15
C PRO A 4 10.53 -13.63 -1.22
N ASN A 5 9.73 -12.72 -1.77
CA ASN A 5 8.97 -11.78 -0.94
C ASN A 5 7.87 -12.57 -0.19
N PRO A 6 7.35 -12.07 0.94
CA PRO A 6 6.33 -12.80 1.70
C PRO A 6 5.03 -13.00 0.92
N GLY A 7 4.67 -12.13 -0.02
CA GLY A 7 3.54 -12.33 -0.92
C GLY A 7 3.68 -13.60 -1.76
N ASP A 8 4.87 -13.86 -2.30
CA ASP A 8 5.19 -15.08 -3.05
C ASP A 8 5.19 -16.31 -2.14
N LEU A 9 5.63 -16.17 -0.89
CA LEU A 9 5.54 -17.24 0.11
C LEU A 9 4.09 -17.55 0.48
N LEU A 10 3.24 -16.54 0.68
CA LEU A 10 1.81 -16.68 0.96
C LEU A 10 1.08 -17.33 -0.23
N ARG A 11 1.41 -16.92 -1.46
CA ARG A 11 0.89 -17.53 -2.69
C ARG A 11 1.28 -19.01 -2.77
N GLY A 12 2.55 -19.32 -2.53
CA GLY A 12 3.06 -20.69 -2.53
C GLY A 12 2.39 -21.54 -1.46
N LEU A 13 2.24 -21.02 -0.24
CA LEU A 13 1.55 -21.68 0.87
C LEU A 13 0.08 -21.95 0.53
N ARG A 14 -0.65 -20.94 0.05
CA ARG A 14 -2.07 -21.07 -0.35
C ARG A 14 -2.23 -22.16 -1.39
N ARG A 15 -1.39 -22.13 -2.43
CA ARG A 15 -1.42 -23.11 -3.52
C ARG A 15 -1.14 -24.53 -3.01
N GLY A 16 -0.09 -24.71 -2.19
CA GLY A 16 0.24 -26.02 -1.63
C GLY A 16 -0.88 -26.57 -0.73
N LEU A 17 -1.48 -25.73 0.11
CA LEU A 17 -2.60 -26.12 0.95
C LEU A 17 -3.87 -26.44 0.14
N GLU A 18 -4.15 -25.69 -0.92
CA GLU A 18 -5.31 -25.90 -1.80
C GLU A 18 -5.17 -27.16 -2.67
N GLU A 19 -3.99 -27.41 -3.24
CA GLU A 19 -3.75 -28.51 -4.17
C GLU A 19 -3.47 -29.84 -3.46
N GLN A 20 -2.80 -29.82 -2.29
CA GLN A 20 -2.31 -31.05 -1.64
C GLN A 20 -3.05 -31.39 -0.34
N VAL A 21 -3.34 -30.38 0.49
CA VAL A 21 -3.91 -30.62 1.83
C VAL A 21 -5.43 -30.67 1.79
N LEU A 22 -6.08 -29.68 1.16
CA LEU A 22 -7.54 -29.58 1.10
C LEU A 22 -8.22 -30.84 0.52
N PRO A 23 -7.70 -31.49 -0.56
CA PRO A 23 -8.30 -32.72 -1.07
C PRO A 23 -8.16 -33.92 -0.14
N ALA A 24 -7.15 -33.92 0.74
CA ALA A 24 -6.91 -34.99 1.71
C ALA A 24 -7.75 -34.85 3.00
N VAL A 25 -8.37 -33.68 3.23
CA VAL A 25 -9.19 -33.43 4.43
C VAL A 25 -10.62 -33.95 4.21
N PRO A 26 -11.16 -34.80 5.10
CA PRO A 26 -12.55 -35.22 5.05
C PRO A 26 -13.52 -34.05 5.07
N LYS A 27 -14.59 -34.13 4.27
CA LYS A 27 -15.63 -33.09 4.25
C LYS A 27 -16.28 -32.99 5.64
N GLY A 28 -16.17 -31.81 6.26
CA GLY A 28 -16.64 -31.55 7.62
C GLY A 28 -16.14 -30.19 8.13
N VAL A 29 -16.25 -29.97 9.44
CA VAL A 29 -15.81 -28.71 10.08
C VAL A 29 -14.34 -28.36 9.75
N PRO A 30 -13.36 -29.29 9.81
CA PRO A 30 -11.97 -28.99 9.46
C PRO A 30 -11.79 -28.54 8.01
N TYR A 31 -12.56 -29.12 7.08
CA TYR A 31 -12.55 -28.74 5.67
C TYR A 31 -13.05 -27.29 5.47
N GLN A 32 -14.14 -26.92 6.17
CA GLN A 32 -14.68 -25.56 6.10
C GLN A 32 -13.74 -24.53 6.74
N GLN A 33 -13.12 -24.88 7.88
CA GLN A 33 -12.11 -24.04 8.51
C GLN A 33 -10.88 -23.85 7.61
N LEU A 34 -10.42 -24.90 6.94
CA LEU A 34 -9.32 -24.82 5.99
C LEU A 34 -9.67 -23.94 4.79
N LYS A 35 -10.90 -24.03 4.26
CA LYS A 35 -11.38 -23.11 3.21
C LYS A 35 -11.40 -21.65 3.67
N ALA A 36 -11.88 -21.39 4.89
CA ALA A 36 -11.87 -20.04 5.45
C ALA A 36 -10.45 -19.51 5.63
N ALA A 37 -9.53 -20.34 6.13
CA ALA A 37 -8.11 -19.99 6.25
C ALA A 37 -7.47 -19.69 4.87
N LEU A 38 -7.72 -20.54 3.86
CA LEU A 38 -7.25 -20.31 2.48
C LEU A 38 -7.79 -19.00 1.90
N HIS A 39 -9.05 -18.65 2.19
CA HIS A 39 -9.63 -17.38 1.79
C HIS A 39 -8.92 -16.19 2.45
N LEU A 40 -8.64 -16.26 3.76
CA LEU A 40 -7.90 -15.23 4.50
C LEU A 40 -6.46 -15.09 3.99
N ILE A 41 -5.76 -16.21 3.76
CA ILE A 41 -4.40 -16.21 3.19
C ILE A 41 -4.43 -15.57 1.80
N GLY A 42 -5.43 -15.89 0.97
CA GLY A 42 -5.57 -15.26 -0.34
C GLY A 42 -5.85 -13.76 -0.27
N ARG A 43 -6.60 -13.29 0.74
CA ARG A 43 -6.76 -11.84 0.97
C ARG A 43 -5.43 -11.20 1.37
N LEU A 44 -4.73 -11.80 2.32
CA LEU A 44 -3.43 -11.31 2.78
C LEU A 44 -2.40 -11.28 1.65
N GLU A 45 -2.33 -12.33 0.82
CA GLU A 45 -1.48 -12.39 -0.39
C GLU A 45 -1.69 -11.17 -1.30
N ARG A 46 -2.96 -10.76 -1.50
CA ARG A 46 -3.30 -9.65 -2.42
C ARG A 46 -2.99 -8.28 -1.84
N CYS A 47 -3.08 -8.11 -0.52
CA CYS A 47 -2.88 -6.81 0.12
C CYS A 47 -1.51 -6.65 0.79
N TRP A 48 -0.67 -7.69 0.81
CA TRP A 48 0.58 -7.72 1.57
C TRP A 48 1.53 -6.55 1.26
N ASP A 49 1.82 -6.30 -0.02
CA ASP A 49 2.75 -5.23 -0.45
C ASP A 49 2.04 -3.95 -0.91
N THR A 50 0.70 -3.92 -0.85
CA THR A 50 -0.08 -2.76 -1.28
C THR A 50 0.29 -1.51 -0.47
N ALA A 51 0.69 -1.66 0.80
CA ALA A 51 0.90 -0.52 1.71
C ALA A 51 2.18 0.22 1.36
N ALA A 52 3.23 -0.54 1.09
CA ALA A 52 4.49 -0.02 0.60
C ALA A 52 4.32 0.68 -0.76
N SER A 53 3.52 0.09 -1.66
CA SER A 53 3.24 0.69 -2.97
C SER A 53 2.43 1.99 -2.88
N HIS A 54 1.42 2.03 -2.00
CA HIS A 54 0.64 3.25 -1.76
C HIS A 54 1.51 4.34 -1.13
N LEU A 55 2.31 4.00 -0.13
CA LEU A 55 3.25 4.94 0.49
C LEU A 55 4.21 5.56 -0.53
N ALA A 56 4.78 4.74 -1.44
CA ALA A 56 5.65 5.23 -2.50
C ALA A 56 4.90 6.16 -3.47
N SER A 57 3.65 5.82 -3.81
CA SER A 57 2.80 6.63 -4.69
C SER A 57 2.37 7.94 -4.03
N ASP A 58 2.08 7.93 -2.73
CA ASP A 58 1.72 9.12 -1.94
C ASP A 58 2.92 10.06 -1.84
N ASN A 59 4.11 9.53 -1.56
CA ASN A 59 5.34 10.32 -1.56
C ASN A 59 5.58 11.02 -2.90
N ALA A 60 5.41 10.30 -4.02
CA ALA A 60 5.59 10.85 -5.35
C ALA A 60 4.56 11.95 -5.65
N ASP A 61 3.29 11.70 -5.33
CA ASP A 61 2.20 12.63 -5.60
C ASP A 61 2.29 13.91 -4.76
N ILE A 62 2.54 13.79 -3.44
CA ILE A 62 2.68 14.95 -2.56
C ILE A 62 3.90 15.77 -2.99
N GLN A 63 5.01 15.12 -3.31
CA GLN A 63 6.21 15.80 -3.81
C GLN A 63 5.91 16.56 -5.11
N ALA A 64 5.21 15.94 -6.07
CA ALA A 64 4.88 16.58 -7.34
C ALA A 64 4.02 17.85 -7.13
N VAL A 65 3.04 17.79 -6.24
CA VAL A 65 2.19 18.95 -5.91
C VAL A 65 2.99 20.04 -5.22
N LEU A 66 3.78 19.69 -4.20
CA LEU A 66 4.60 20.65 -3.47
C LEU A 66 5.67 21.30 -4.35
N SER A 67 6.27 20.57 -5.29
CA SER A 67 7.20 21.12 -6.27
C SER A 67 6.55 22.13 -7.23
N GLY A 68 5.24 22.07 -7.44
CA GLY A 68 4.49 23.07 -8.20
C GLY A 68 4.12 24.32 -7.39
N LEU A 69 3.95 24.17 -6.07
CA LEU A 69 3.52 25.24 -5.17
C LEU A 69 4.68 26.03 -4.56
N LEU A 70 5.81 25.36 -4.29
CA LEU A 70 6.95 25.94 -3.60
C LEU A 70 8.01 26.47 -4.57
N PRO A 71 8.78 27.49 -4.14
CA PRO A 71 9.93 27.96 -4.92
C PRO A 71 10.97 26.85 -5.09
N GLN A 72 11.63 26.82 -6.24
CA GLN A 72 12.63 25.79 -6.56
C GLN A 72 13.97 25.97 -5.81
N SER A 73 14.18 27.11 -5.16
CA SER A 73 15.44 27.45 -4.50
C SER A 73 15.21 28.35 -3.29
N GLY A 74 16.16 28.33 -2.35
CA GLY A 74 16.09 29.06 -1.09
C GLY A 74 15.52 28.24 0.07
N ALA A 75 15.46 28.85 1.25
CA ALA A 75 15.07 28.18 2.50
C ALA A 75 13.62 27.65 2.50
N GLN A 76 12.76 28.22 1.65
CA GLN A 76 11.36 27.78 1.48
C GLN A 76 11.21 26.67 0.43
N SER A 77 12.27 26.30 -0.28
CA SER A 77 12.19 25.23 -1.27
C SER A 77 11.92 23.88 -0.62
N LEU A 78 11.24 22.99 -1.35
CA LEU A 78 10.95 21.64 -0.87
C LEU A 78 12.23 20.88 -0.48
N GLN A 79 13.30 21.05 -1.27
CA GLN A 79 14.59 20.42 -0.99
C GLN A 79 15.22 20.93 0.31
N ALA A 80 15.12 22.23 0.61
CA ALA A 80 15.61 22.79 1.86
C ALA A 80 14.78 22.32 3.07
N GLN A 81 13.46 22.13 2.88
CA GLN A 81 12.57 21.64 3.93
C GLN A 81 12.74 20.13 4.22
N LEU A 82 13.26 19.35 3.26
CA LEU A 82 13.45 17.89 3.38
C LEU A 82 14.93 17.47 3.47
N LEU A 83 15.81 18.38 3.89
CA LEU A 83 17.27 18.21 3.80
C LEU A 83 17.77 16.88 4.41
N ASP A 84 17.20 16.46 5.54
CA ASP A 84 17.62 15.28 6.31
C ASP A 84 16.78 14.02 6.04
N VAL A 85 15.99 14.04 4.97
CA VAL A 85 14.99 13.00 4.69
C VAL A 85 15.17 12.47 3.28
N PRO A 86 15.91 11.37 3.09
CA PRO A 86 16.24 10.88 1.75
C PRO A 86 15.01 10.41 1.00
N ALA A 87 15.02 10.57 -0.32
CA ALA A 87 14.05 9.93 -1.20
C ALA A 87 14.38 8.43 -1.28
N SER A 88 13.47 7.61 -0.76
CA SER A 88 13.59 6.16 -0.79
C SER A 88 12.53 5.56 -1.70
N VAL A 89 12.95 4.65 -2.58
CA VAL A 89 12.05 3.85 -3.40
C VAL A 89 11.79 2.56 -2.67
N VAL A 90 10.55 2.37 -2.22
CA VAL A 90 10.13 1.17 -1.49
C VAL A 90 9.53 0.18 -2.46
N THR A 91 10.01 -1.05 -2.42
CA THR A 91 9.55 -2.15 -3.28
C THR A 91 8.56 -3.10 -2.60
N GLY A 92 8.47 -3.06 -1.27
CA GLY A 92 7.55 -3.90 -0.50
C GLY A 92 7.62 -3.66 1.01
N PHE A 93 6.83 -4.40 1.78
CA PHE A 93 6.71 -4.21 3.24
C PHE A 93 8.00 -4.57 4.01
N ASN A 94 8.86 -5.40 3.43
CA ASN A 94 10.14 -5.80 4.03
C ASN A 94 11.33 -5.00 3.49
N ASP A 95 11.08 -3.95 2.73
CA ASP A 95 12.15 -3.09 2.21
C ASP A 95 12.86 -2.40 3.39
N PRO A 96 14.20 -2.48 3.50
CA PRO A 96 14.93 -1.80 4.58
C PRO A 96 14.69 -0.29 4.59
N ASP A 97 14.33 0.30 3.44
CA ASP A 97 14.08 1.73 3.31
C ASP A 97 12.62 2.11 3.60
N LEU A 98 11.74 1.16 3.96
CA LEU A 98 10.33 1.44 4.27
C LEU A 98 10.19 2.48 5.40
N ALA A 99 11.00 2.37 6.45
CA ALA A 99 10.97 3.32 7.56
C ALA A 99 11.41 4.73 7.12
N ALA A 100 12.41 4.82 6.25
CA ALA A 100 12.86 6.10 5.69
C ALA A 100 11.78 6.72 4.79
N ALA A 101 11.12 5.92 3.96
CA ALA A 101 10.01 6.36 3.12
C ALA A 101 8.78 6.81 3.93
N ALA A 102 8.47 6.13 5.05
CA ALA A 102 7.40 6.53 5.96
C ALA A 102 7.73 7.87 6.64
N LYS A 103 8.98 8.05 7.09
CA LYS A 103 9.46 9.33 7.61
C LYS A 103 9.33 10.43 6.55
N ARG A 104 9.71 10.15 5.30
CA ARG A 104 9.55 11.09 4.18
C ARG A 104 8.10 11.49 3.94
N ASN A 105 7.19 10.52 3.98
CA ASN A 105 5.77 10.79 3.82
C ASN A 105 5.24 11.75 4.88
N LEU A 106 5.60 11.51 6.13
CA LEU A 106 5.20 12.36 7.25
C LEU A 106 5.70 13.79 7.10
N GLU A 107 6.96 13.97 6.69
CA GLU A 107 7.52 15.31 6.48
C GLU A 107 6.91 16.01 5.25
N LEU A 108 6.62 15.28 4.18
CA LEU A 108 5.86 15.80 3.05
C LEU A 108 4.47 16.30 3.48
N HIS A 109 3.77 15.55 4.33
CA HIS A 109 2.51 15.98 4.92
C HIS A 109 2.65 17.23 5.81
N HIS A 110 3.72 17.34 6.61
CA HIS A 110 3.98 18.55 7.38
C HIS A 110 4.18 19.79 6.51
N VAL A 111 4.84 19.65 5.35
CA VAL A 111 5.01 20.76 4.41
C VAL A 111 3.68 21.11 3.74
N LEU A 112 2.91 20.09 3.33
CA LEU A 112 1.59 20.25 2.72
C LEU A 112 0.61 20.96 3.65
N ALA A 113 0.62 20.62 4.95
CA ALA A 113 -0.27 21.22 5.95
C ALA A 113 0.00 22.72 6.19
N LYS A 114 1.16 23.24 5.76
CA LYS A 114 1.48 24.67 5.83
C LYS A 114 1.01 25.46 4.60
N GLN A 115 0.54 24.77 3.56
CA GLN A 115 0.05 25.41 2.34
C GLN A 115 -1.44 25.73 2.48
N ASP A 116 -1.86 26.83 1.86
CA ASP A 116 -3.28 27.14 1.71
C ASP A 116 -3.96 26.10 0.83
N THR A 117 -5.22 25.77 1.14
CA THR A 117 -5.99 24.82 0.34
C THR A 117 -6.18 25.34 -1.08
N SER A 118 -5.80 24.53 -2.07
CA SER A 118 -5.93 24.82 -3.50
C SER A 118 -6.60 23.66 -4.24
N ALA A 119 -6.97 23.87 -5.50
CA ALA A 119 -7.54 22.81 -6.34
C ALA A 119 -6.59 21.63 -6.53
N GLU A 120 -5.29 21.89 -6.58
CA GLU A 120 -4.23 20.88 -6.69
C GLU A 120 -4.13 20.04 -5.41
N ILE A 121 -4.21 20.66 -4.23
CA ILE A 121 -4.22 19.96 -2.94
C ILE A 121 -5.50 19.13 -2.77
N GLN A 122 -6.65 19.66 -3.20
CA GLN A 122 -7.91 18.92 -3.18
C GLN A 122 -7.83 17.67 -4.09
N SER A 123 -7.32 17.82 -5.31
CA SER A 123 -7.12 16.72 -6.25
C SER A 123 -6.14 15.67 -5.71
N LEU A 124 -5.08 16.10 -5.00
CA LEU A 124 -4.15 15.20 -4.32
C LEU A 124 -4.87 14.36 -3.26
N TYR A 125 -5.68 14.99 -2.41
CA TYR A 125 -6.43 14.28 -1.38
C TYR A 125 -7.38 13.25 -1.98
N GLU A 126 -8.10 13.60 -3.06
CA GLU A 126 -8.97 12.67 -3.79
C GLU A 126 -8.21 11.44 -4.31
N ARG A 127 -7.01 11.63 -4.89
CA ARG A 127 -6.17 10.51 -5.34
C ARG A 127 -5.70 9.62 -4.19
N MET A 128 -5.38 10.20 -3.03
CA MET A 128 -4.93 9.46 -1.84
C MET A 128 -6.09 8.63 -1.25
N VAL A 129 -7.27 9.24 -1.09
CA VAL A 129 -8.47 8.55 -0.61
C VAL A 129 -8.89 7.41 -1.56
N ALA A 130 -8.83 7.64 -2.88
CA ALA A 130 -9.16 6.61 -3.86
C ALA A 130 -8.23 5.38 -3.78
N ARG A 131 -6.96 5.57 -3.40
CA ARG A 131 -6.01 4.48 -3.14
C ARG A 131 -6.39 3.72 -1.87
N ASP A 132 -6.68 4.42 -0.77
CA ASP A 132 -7.02 3.79 0.50
C ASP A 132 -8.32 2.99 0.46
N ALA A 133 -9.27 3.36 -0.39
CA ALA A 133 -10.51 2.61 -0.61
C ALA A 133 -10.27 1.16 -1.07
N ILE A 134 -9.09 0.84 -1.63
CA ILE A 134 -8.73 -0.52 -2.08
C ILE A 134 -8.46 -1.47 -0.89
N TYR A 135 -8.13 -0.96 0.31
CA TYR A 135 -7.97 -1.77 1.52
C TYR A 135 -9.29 -2.31 2.07
N VAL A 136 -10.37 -1.57 1.86
CA VAL A 136 -11.71 -1.94 2.32
C VAL A 136 -12.32 -2.79 1.21
N GLY A 137 -12.02 -4.08 1.24
CA GLY A 137 -12.47 -5.07 0.25
C GLY A 137 -13.99 -5.34 0.23
N ASP A 138 -14.82 -4.31 0.14
CA ASP A 138 -16.29 -4.40 0.08
C ASP A 138 -16.89 -3.98 -1.28
N THR A 139 -16.16 -3.30 -2.18
CA THR A 139 -16.78 -2.75 -3.40
C THR A 139 -17.03 -3.75 -4.54
N GLN A 140 -16.62 -5.01 -4.42
CA GLN A 140 -16.83 -6.01 -5.49
C GLN A 140 -17.79 -7.16 -5.17
N ASN A 141 -18.40 -7.20 -3.98
CA ASN A 141 -19.34 -8.27 -3.61
C ASN A 141 -20.83 -7.87 -3.63
N GLU A 142 -21.17 -6.61 -3.86
CA GLU A 142 -22.59 -6.18 -3.92
C GLU A 142 -23.25 -6.44 -5.29
N ASN A 143 -22.48 -6.60 -6.37
CA ASN A 143 -23.03 -6.87 -7.71
C ASN A 143 -23.31 -8.35 -8.02
N ARG A 144 -23.29 -9.26 -7.02
CA ARG A 144 -23.59 -10.70 -7.21
C ARG A 144 -24.85 -11.21 -6.50
N LYS A 145 -25.71 -10.31 -6.00
CA LYS A 145 -27.03 -10.66 -5.42
C LYS A 145 -28.23 -10.21 -6.27
N GLY A 146 -28.07 -10.18 -7.58
CA GLY A 146 -29.16 -9.84 -8.50
C GLY A 146 -28.98 -10.50 -9.86
N GLN A 147 -29.13 -11.82 -9.92
CA GLN A 147 -29.55 -12.58 -11.11
C GLN A 147 -29.99 -13.98 -10.69
#